data_AF-A0A0P0P529-F1
#
_entry.id   AF-A0A0P0P529-F1
#
_cell.length_a   1.000
_cell.length_b   1.000
_cell.length_c   1.000
_cell.angle_alpha   90.00
_cell.angle_beta   90.00
_cell.angle_gamma   90.00
#
_symmetry.space_group_name_H-M   'P 1'
#
loop_
_entity.id
_entity.type
_entity.pdbx_description
1 polymer ?
#
loop_
_entity_poly.entity_id
_entity_poly.type
_entity_poly.pdbx_seq_one_letter_code
_entity_poly.pdbx_strand_id
1 'polypeptide(L)'
;MALVCPALGLMMMIAQAAGWFAHDGFVYRYQTLIGAVFAILAAVIAVVPVWRQLTSMRIQTGALYRQFLSGQVDAIVARRKRLLGRIDDFTEPAGRRLYEDQEFGDGRVNPHWAFEQEQRADRLADDLRAYLDLRRDPVEVDEHLEAVIAATLAFEARCRAIHFTDSHEQSDDDHDIPDEDWARLIAEGLEAEPELSADLASVTLATLKLRDAFDREIVTMRQTLRTLDRELTRSWS
;
A
#
# COMPACT_ATOMS: atom_id res chain seq x y z
N MET A 1 44.78 13.01 -8.68
CA MET A 1 43.56 13.00 -9.51
C MET A 1 43.30 14.41 -10.00
N ALA A 2 43.56 14.68 -11.28
CA ALA A 2 43.19 15.94 -11.94
C ALA A 2 42.55 15.57 -13.28
N LEU A 3 41.26 15.88 -13.44
CA LEU A 3 40.54 15.76 -14.70
C LEU A 3 41.11 16.79 -15.68
N VAL A 4 41.91 16.32 -16.64
CA VAL A 4 42.31 17.13 -17.80
C VAL A 4 41.12 17.15 -18.75
N CYS A 5 40.47 18.32 -18.83
CA CYS A 5 39.34 18.58 -19.70
C CYS A 5 39.80 18.65 -21.17
N PRO A 6 39.39 17.73 -22.07
CA PRO A 6 39.82 17.74 -23.47
C PRO A 6 39.24 18.90 -24.30
N ALA A 7 38.33 19.70 -23.73
CA ALA A 7 37.70 20.83 -24.39
C ALA A 7 38.65 22.01 -24.66
N LEU A 8 39.70 22.19 -23.86
CA LEU A 8 40.65 23.30 -24.02
C LEU A 8 41.66 23.06 -25.17
N GLY A 9 42.05 21.81 -25.41
CA GLY A 9 42.96 21.46 -26.51
C GLY A 9 42.34 21.67 -27.89
N LEU A 10 41.03 21.44 -28.03
CA LEU A 10 40.32 21.60 -29.30
C LEU A 10 40.07 23.08 -29.65
N MET A 11 39.85 23.95 -28.67
CA MET A 11 39.70 25.40 -28.92
C MET A 11 41.00 26.06 -29.40
N MET A 12 42.16 25.60 -28.92
CA MET A 12 43.45 26.21 -29.27
C MET A 12 43.88 25.87 -30.71
N MET A 13 43.50 24.70 -31.24
CA MET A 13 43.72 24.36 -32.66
C MET A 13 42.81 25.15 -33.62
N ILE A 14 41.60 25.51 -33.20
CA ILE A 14 40.67 26.29 -34.02
C ILE A 14 41.15 27.75 -34.18
N ALA A 15 41.81 28.30 -33.16
CA ALA A 15 42.39 29.65 -33.24
C ALA A 15 43.63 29.73 -34.17
N GLN A 16 44.42 28.66 -34.28
CA GLN A 16 45.61 28.64 -35.15
C GLN A 16 45.27 28.42 -36.64
N ALA A 17 44.17 27.74 -36.96
CA ALA A 17 43.75 27.52 -38.36
C ALA A 17 43.15 28.78 -39.02
N ALA A 18 42.69 29.76 -38.23
CA ALA A 18 42.09 30.99 -38.76
C ALA A 18 43.13 31.97 -39.34
N GLY A 19 44.42 31.84 -39.01
CA GLY A 19 45.48 32.76 -39.43
C GLY A 19 46.10 32.48 -40.81
N TRP A 20 45.78 31.37 -41.46
CA TRP A 20 46.47 30.92 -42.69
C TRP A 20 45.71 31.16 -44.00
N PHE A 21 44.45 31.61 -43.97
CA PHE A 21 43.63 31.77 -45.18
C PHE A 21 43.33 33.23 -45.56
N ALA A 22 44.21 34.16 -45.18
CA ALA A 22 44.02 35.60 -45.39
C ALA A 22 44.69 36.15 -46.67
N HIS A 23 44.59 35.44 -47.80
CA HIS A 23 44.90 36.02 -49.10
C HIS A 23 43.79 35.70 -50.13
N ASP A 24 43.31 36.79 -50.75
CA ASP A 24 42.40 36.92 -51.90
C ASP A 24 40.88 37.05 -51.61
N GLY A 25 40.39 38.25 -51.92
CA GLY A 25 39.14 38.87 -51.48
C GLY A 25 37.81 38.28 -52.00
N PHE A 26 37.80 37.07 -52.54
CA PHE A 26 36.55 36.34 -52.84
C PHE A 26 36.10 35.48 -51.65
N VAL A 27 37.05 34.91 -50.90
CA VAL A 27 36.79 34.05 -49.74
C VAL A 27 36.20 34.84 -48.57
N TYR A 28 36.62 36.10 -48.39
CA TYR A 28 36.24 36.96 -47.26
C TYR A 28 34.72 37.21 -47.12
N ARG A 29 33.96 37.25 -48.22
CA ARG A 29 32.49 37.44 -48.18
C ARG A 29 31.73 36.18 -47.78
N TYR A 30 32.32 35.00 -47.97
CA TYR A 30 31.72 33.72 -47.59
C TYR A 30 32.36 33.11 -46.34
N GLN A 31 33.49 33.63 -45.86
CA GLN A 31 34.22 33.11 -44.69
C GLN A 31 33.40 33.19 -43.39
N THR A 32 32.65 34.27 -43.19
CA THR A 32 31.70 34.41 -42.08
C THR A 32 30.49 33.50 -42.22
N LEU A 33 30.00 33.27 -43.45
CA LEU A 33 28.89 32.35 -43.72
C LEU A 33 29.30 30.89 -43.51
N ILE A 34 30.48 30.50 -44.01
CA ILE A 34 31.05 29.17 -43.86
C ILE A 34 31.41 28.91 -42.38
N GLY A 35 32.01 29.89 -41.70
CA GLY A 35 32.27 29.82 -40.26
C GLY A 35 31.01 29.66 -39.41
N ALA A 36 29.92 30.36 -39.75
CA ALA A 36 28.63 30.20 -39.09
C ALA A 36 28.02 28.81 -39.32
N VAL A 37 28.13 28.26 -40.53
CA VAL A 37 27.66 26.90 -40.86
C VAL A 37 28.46 25.83 -40.10
N PHE A 38 29.79 25.98 -40.00
CA PHE A 38 30.62 25.06 -39.21
C PHE A 38 30.36 25.16 -37.71
N ALA A 39 30.09 26.37 -37.19
CA ALA A 39 29.71 26.55 -35.78
C ALA A 39 28.36 25.90 -35.46
N ILE A 40 27.37 25.97 -36.36
CA ILE A 40 26.07 25.30 -36.22
C ILE A 40 26.25 23.78 -36.29
N LEU A 41 27.05 23.26 -37.23
CA LEU A 41 27.35 21.83 -37.32
C LEU A 41 28.07 21.30 -36.08
N ALA A 42 29.06 22.04 -35.57
CA ALA A 42 29.77 21.70 -34.34
C ALA A 42 28.84 21.73 -33.11
N ALA A 43 27.92 22.70 -33.03
CA ALA A 43 26.90 22.76 -31.99
C ALA A 43 25.93 21.58 -32.05
N VAL A 44 25.49 21.17 -33.25
CA VAL A 44 24.64 19.98 -33.44
C VAL A 44 25.39 18.71 -33.05
N ILE A 45 26.65 18.54 -33.47
CA ILE A 45 27.47 17.37 -33.12
C ILE A 45 27.74 17.30 -31.61
N ALA A 46 27.85 18.44 -30.92
CA ALA A 46 28.02 18.49 -29.47
C ALA A 46 26.71 18.23 -28.68
N VAL A 47 25.54 18.55 -29.26
CA VAL A 47 24.23 18.32 -28.63
C VAL A 47 23.76 16.87 -28.78
N VAL A 48 24.09 16.19 -29.89
CA VAL A 48 23.75 14.77 -30.13
C VAL A 48 24.19 13.80 -29.03
N PRO A 49 25.43 13.85 -28.49
CA PRO A 49 25.87 12.94 -27.42
C PRO A 49 25.17 13.24 -26.09
N VAL A 50 24.92 14.51 -25.76
CA VAL A 50 24.15 14.90 -24.56
C VAL A 50 22.71 14.42 -24.67
N TRP A 51 22.09 14.56 -25.85
CA TRP A 51 20.77 14.01 -26.13
C TRP A 51 20.77 12.49 -25.98
N ARG A 52 21.68 11.76 -26.63
CA ARG A 52 21.81 10.30 -26.46
C ARG A 52 22.01 9.89 -25.00
N GLN A 53 22.77 10.65 -24.23
CA GLN A 53 23.02 10.40 -22.81
C GLN A 53 21.76 10.64 -21.95
N LEU A 54 20.99 11.70 -22.24
CA LEU A 54 19.69 11.94 -21.60
C LEU A 54 18.66 10.87 -21.97
N THR A 55 18.62 10.40 -23.22
CA THR A 55 17.70 9.34 -23.64
C THR A 55 18.05 8.00 -22.97
N SER A 56 19.33 7.66 -22.91
CA SER A 56 19.78 6.42 -22.26
C SER A 56 19.62 6.45 -20.74
N MET A 57 19.85 7.59 -20.09
CA MET A 57 19.51 7.78 -18.67
C MET A 57 18.01 7.63 -18.43
N ARG A 58 17.15 8.26 -19.25
CA ARG A 58 15.68 8.13 -19.18
C ARG A 58 15.23 6.68 -19.25
N ILE A 59 15.79 5.92 -20.19
CA ILE A 59 15.49 4.51 -20.40
C ILE A 59 15.91 3.68 -19.18
N GLN A 60 17.13 3.89 -18.65
CA GLN A 60 17.61 3.18 -17.46
C GLN A 60 16.78 3.52 -16.21
N THR A 61 16.46 4.80 -15.99
CA THR A 61 15.59 5.22 -14.88
C THR A 61 14.17 4.67 -15.01
N GLY A 62 13.62 4.61 -16.23
CA GLY A 62 12.29 4.06 -16.44
C GLY A 62 12.23 2.55 -16.24
N ALA A 63 13.24 1.80 -16.65
CA ALA A 63 13.33 0.36 -16.38
C ALA A 63 13.45 0.07 -14.87
N LEU A 64 14.26 0.83 -14.13
CA LEU A 64 14.39 0.71 -12.67
C LEU A 64 13.08 1.08 -11.96
N TYR A 65 12.44 2.17 -12.39
CA TYR A 65 11.15 2.60 -11.83
C TYR A 65 10.04 1.58 -12.09
N ARG A 66 10.02 0.96 -13.28
CA ARG A 66 9.13 -0.18 -13.60
C ARG A 66 9.33 -1.33 -12.62
N GLN A 67 10.59 -1.73 -12.39
CA GLN A 67 10.91 -2.83 -11.50
C GLN A 67 10.49 -2.52 -10.06
N PHE A 68 10.72 -1.28 -9.60
CA PHE A 68 10.25 -0.81 -8.30
C PHE A 68 8.71 -0.88 -8.18
N LEU A 69 7.97 -0.34 -9.16
CA LEU A 69 6.50 -0.39 -9.16
C LEU A 69 5.96 -1.83 -9.20
N SER A 70 6.60 -2.73 -9.96
CA SER A 70 6.24 -4.15 -9.97
C SER A 70 6.42 -4.78 -8.59
N GLY A 71 7.56 -4.52 -7.94
CA GLY A 71 7.81 -4.98 -6.58
C GLY A 71 6.79 -4.43 -5.57
N GLN A 72 6.34 -3.19 -5.74
CA GLN A 72 5.28 -2.61 -4.90
C GLN A 72 3.93 -3.31 -5.11
N VAL A 73 3.55 -3.63 -6.35
CA VAL A 73 2.33 -4.40 -6.63
C VAL A 73 2.38 -5.77 -5.96
N ASP A 74 3.49 -6.49 -6.09
CA ASP A 74 3.66 -7.81 -5.46
C ASP A 74 3.59 -7.70 -3.93
N ALA A 75 4.18 -6.64 -3.37
CA ALA A 75 4.12 -6.37 -1.94
C ALA A 75 2.68 -6.07 -1.47
N ILE A 76 1.89 -5.28 -2.21
CA ILE A 76 0.48 -5.00 -1.86
C ILE A 76 -0.35 -6.29 -1.93
N VAL A 77 -0.17 -7.09 -2.98
CA VAL A 77 -0.88 -8.38 -3.13
C VAL A 77 -0.55 -9.33 -1.97
N ALA A 78 0.71 -9.42 -1.57
CA ALA A 78 1.13 -10.24 -0.45
C ALA A 78 0.55 -9.75 0.89
N ARG A 79 0.49 -8.42 1.10
CA ARG A 79 -0.13 -7.82 2.29
C ARG A 79 -1.64 -8.09 2.34
N ARG A 80 -2.35 -7.79 1.25
CA ARG A 80 -3.78 -8.10 1.09
C ARG A 80 -4.07 -9.56 1.44
N LYS A 81 -3.32 -10.50 0.86
CA LYS A 81 -3.50 -11.94 1.12
C LYS A 81 -3.29 -12.29 2.60
N ARG A 82 -2.23 -11.77 3.22
CA ARG A 82 -1.92 -12.06 4.62
C ARG A 82 -2.98 -11.49 5.57
N LEU A 83 -3.36 -10.24 5.35
CA LEU A 83 -4.28 -9.52 6.23
C LEU A 83 -5.70 -10.07 6.11
N LEU A 84 -6.22 -10.19 4.89
CA LEU A 84 -7.54 -10.77 4.67
C LEU A 84 -7.59 -12.24 5.09
N GLY A 85 -6.53 -13.01 4.87
CA GLY A 85 -6.46 -14.40 5.33
C GLY A 85 -6.63 -14.52 6.84
N ARG A 86 -5.99 -13.64 7.63
CA ARG A 86 -6.16 -13.64 9.09
C ARG A 86 -7.59 -13.31 9.54
N ILE A 87 -8.24 -12.36 8.86
CA ILE A 87 -9.63 -12.00 9.19
C ILE A 87 -10.58 -13.12 8.77
N ASP A 88 -10.38 -13.71 7.59
CA ASP A 88 -11.16 -14.85 7.09
C ASP A 88 -11.00 -16.07 8.04
N ASP A 89 -9.78 -16.37 8.50
CA ASP A 89 -9.47 -17.45 9.47
C ASP A 89 -10.20 -17.26 10.83
N PHE A 90 -10.59 -16.03 11.17
CA PHE A 90 -11.40 -15.72 12.34
C PHE A 90 -12.90 -15.81 12.04
N THR A 91 -13.36 -15.10 11.01
CA THR A 91 -14.79 -14.95 10.70
C THR A 91 -15.45 -16.24 10.19
N GLU A 92 -14.76 -17.05 9.38
CA GLU A 92 -15.37 -18.25 8.78
C GLU A 92 -15.73 -19.31 9.83
N PRO A 93 -14.83 -19.72 10.76
CA PRO A 93 -15.20 -20.69 11.80
C PRO A 93 -16.24 -20.13 12.78
N ALA A 94 -16.14 -18.84 13.14
CA ALA A 94 -17.09 -18.21 14.04
C ALA A 94 -18.50 -18.16 13.42
N GLY A 95 -18.60 -17.76 12.15
CA GLY A 95 -19.86 -17.67 11.44
C GLY A 95 -20.51 -19.03 11.21
N ARG A 96 -19.70 -20.05 10.88
CA ARG A 96 -20.18 -21.43 10.76
C ARG A 96 -20.78 -21.92 12.08
N ARG A 97 -20.09 -21.71 13.20
CA ARG A 97 -20.55 -22.16 14.51
C ARG A 97 -21.84 -21.45 14.93
N LEU A 98 -21.92 -20.13 14.76
CA LEU A 98 -23.14 -19.37 15.05
C LEU A 98 -24.33 -19.84 14.21
N TYR A 99 -24.11 -20.10 12.93
CA TYR A 99 -25.14 -20.66 12.06
C TYR A 99 -25.61 -22.04 12.53
N GLU A 100 -24.68 -22.93 12.90
CA GLU A 100 -25.00 -24.27 13.41
C GLU A 100 -25.79 -24.21 14.72
N ASP A 101 -25.42 -23.34 15.65
CA ASP A 101 -26.11 -23.19 16.93
C ASP A 101 -27.50 -22.55 16.77
N GLN A 102 -27.70 -21.67 15.78
CA GLN A 102 -29.00 -21.10 15.43
C GLN A 102 -29.93 -22.10 14.73
N GLU A 103 -29.41 -22.91 13.81
CA GLU A 103 -30.22 -23.81 12.98
C GLU A 103 -30.51 -25.15 13.67
N PHE A 104 -29.54 -25.68 14.43
CA PHE A 104 -29.60 -27.03 14.99
C PHE A 104 -29.49 -27.07 16.53
N GLY A 105 -29.12 -25.95 17.17
CA GLY A 105 -28.99 -25.84 18.62
C GLY A 105 -30.30 -25.48 19.33
N ASP A 106 -30.18 -25.16 20.61
CA ASP A 106 -31.25 -24.57 21.42
C ASP A 106 -31.37 -23.05 21.24
N GLY A 107 -30.60 -22.49 20.29
CA GLY A 107 -30.52 -21.06 20.01
C GLY A 107 -29.71 -20.26 21.03
N ARG A 108 -29.10 -20.92 22.03
CA ARG A 108 -28.28 -20.25 23.05
C ARG A 108 -26.80 -20.33 22.69
N VAL A 109 -26.07 -19.26 22.98
CA VAL A 109 -24.64 -19.23 22.73
C VAL A 109 -23.93 -19.91 23.90
N ASN A 110 -23.06 -20.87 23.61
CA ASN A 110 -22.27 -21.52 24.65
C ASN A 110 -21.31 -20.48 25.30
N PRO A 111 -21.39 -20.23 26.62
CA PRO A 111 -20.55 -19.23 27.29
C PRO A 111 -19.05 -19.51 27.17
N HIS A 112 -18.65 -20.78 27.21
CA HIS A 112 -17.25 -21.15 27.03
C HIS A 112 -16.76 -20.82 25.62
N TRP A 113 -17.58 -21.04 24.61
CA TRP A 113 -17.25 -20.66 23.24
C TRP A 113 -17.20 -19.13 23.08
N ALA A 114 -18.12 -18.39 23.71
CA ALA A 114 -18.09 -16.92 23.70
C ALA A 114 -16.80 -16.37 24.31
N PHE A 115 -16.34 -16.94 25.43
CA PHE A 115 -15.03 -16.59 26.03
C PHE A 115 -13.85 -16.86 25.08
N GLU A 116 -13.84 -18.00 24.40
CA GLU A 116 -12.80 -18.28 23.40
C GLU A 116 -12.83 -17.27 22.23
N GLN A 117 -14.03 -16.89 21.78
CA GLN A 117 -14.19 -15.90 20.72
C GLN A 117 -13.79 -14.48 21.15
N GLU A 118 -14.08 -14.09 22.39
CA GLU A 118 -13.60 -12.82 22.98
C GLU A 118 -12.08 -12.74 22.84
N GLN A 119 -11.34 -13.74 23.33
CA GLN A 119 -9.88 -13.74 23.27
C GLN A 119 -9.33 -13.75 21.83
N ARG A 120 -10.03 -14.41 20.91
CA ARG A 120 -9.63 -14.44 19.49
C ARG A 120 -9.89 -13.10 18.82
N ALA A 121 -11.00 -12.44 19.14
CA ALA A 121 -11.36 -11.13 18.62
C ALA A 121 -10.39 -10.05 19.13
N ASP A 122 -10.07 -10.07 20.43
CA ASP A 122 -9.09 -9.17 21.05
C ASP A 122 -7.70 -9.31 20.39
N ARG A 123 -7.19 -10.55 20.30
CA ARG A 123 -5.92 -10.82 19.59
C ARG A 123 -5.93 -10.38 18.13
N LEU A 124 -7.05 -10.58 17.42
CA LEU A 124 -7.18 -10.11 16.04
C LEU A 124 -7.11 -8.58 15.99
N ALA A 125 -7.87 -7.88 16.83
CA ALA A 125 -7.87 -6.42 16.87
C ALA A 125 -6.47 -5.87 17.16
N ASP A 126 -5.74 -6.45 18.09
CA ASP A 126 -4.36 -6.07 18.40
C ASP A 126 -3.39 -6.33 17.24
N ASP A 127 -3.51 -7.47 16.57
CA ASP A 127 -2.73 -7.79 15.38
C ASP A 127 -2.99 -6.77 14.24
N LEU A 128 -4.25 -6.35 14.07
CA LEU A 128 -4.63 -5.36 13.05
C LEU A 128 -4.14 -3.95 13.44
N ARG A 129 -4.19 -3.56 14.72
CA ARG A 129 -3.61 -2.30 15.23
C ARG A 129 -2.10 -2.26 15.04
N ALA A 130 -1.41 -3.34 15.40
CA ALA A 130 0.03 -3.45 15.18
C ALA A 130 0.37 -3.37 13.68
N TYR A 131 -0.49 -3.88 12.80
CA TYR A 131 -0.33 -3.69 11.37
C TYR A 131 -0.43 -2.21 10.97
N LEU A 132 -1.44 -1.47 11.46
CA LEU A 132 -1.60 -0.04 11.20
C LEU A 132 -0.38 0.76 11.67
N ASP A 133 0.12 0.49 12.87
CA ASP A 133 1.26 1.23 13.44
C ASP A 133 2.57 1.04 12.66
N LEU A 134 2.75 -0.14 12.07
CA LEU A 134 3.98 -0.51 11.36
C LEU A 134 3.99 -0.11 9.89
N ARG A 135 2.83 0.23 9.31
CA ARG A 135 2.65 0.44 7.86
C ARG A 135 2.15 1.85 7.57
N ARG A 136 2.41 2.28 6.35
CA ARG A 136 1.85 3.52 5.77
C ARG A 136 1.20 3.13 4.46
N ASP A 137 0.10 2.40 4.57
CA ASP A 137 -0.73 2.09 3.41
C ASP A 137 -1.48 3.37 2.98
N PRO A 138 -2.19 3.38 1.85
CA PRO A 138 -3.03 4.51 1.49
C PRO A 138 -4.09 4.76 2.56
N VAL A 139 -4.45 6.04 2.77
CA VAL A 139 -5.44 6.48 3.78
C VAL A 139 -6.74 5.66 3.70
N GLU A 140 -7.20 5.35 2.49
CA GLU A 140 -8.41 4.55 2.27
C GLU A 140 -8.30 3.10 2.82
N VAL A 141 -7.13 2.48 2.72
CA VAL A 141 -6.88 1.14 3.30
C VAL A 141 -6.87 1.22 4.82
N ASP A 142 -6.23 2.25 5.38
CA ASP A 142 -6.17 2.48 6.82
C ASP A 142 -7.57 2.73 7.40
N GLU A 143 -8.38 3.59 6.79
CA GLU A 143 -9.77 3.86 7.19
C GLU A 143 -10.63 2.59 7.22
N HIS A 144 -10.50 1.74 6.19
CA HIS A 144 -11.25 0.49 6.16
C HIS A 144 -10.71 -0.56 7.14
N LEU A 145 -9.42 -0.54 7.44
CA LEU A 145 -8.83 -1.41 8.46
C LEU A 145 -9.26 -0.99 9.87
N GLU A 146 -9.32 0.31 10.16
CA GLU A 146 -9.90 0.85 11.39
C GLU A 146 -11.36 0.44 11.56
N ALA A 147 -12.15 0.44 10.47
CA ALA A 147 -13.53 -0.05 10.50
C ALA A 147 -13.63 -1.55 10.81
N VAL A 148 -12.70 -2.38 10.32
CA VAL A 148 -12.62 -3.80 10.70
C VAL A 148 -12.31 -3.93 12.19
N ILE A 149 -11.30 -3.20 12.69
CA ILE A 149 -10.92 -3.21 14.11
C ILE A 149 -12.13 -2.83 14.98
N ALA A 150 -12.81 -1.73 14.67
CA ALA A 150 -13.98 -1.28 15.43
C ALA A 150 -15.10 -2.35 15.45
N ALA A 151 -15.37 -2.99 14.32
CA ALA A 151 -16.35 -4.07 14.25
C ALA A 151 -15.92 -5.31 15.06
N THR A 152 -14.63 -5.65 15.04
CA THR A 152 -14.08 -6.78 15.81
C THR A 152 -14.18 -6.51 17.32
N LEU A 153 -13.93 -5.28 17.78
CA LEU A 153 -14.07 -4.91 19.19
C LEU A 153 -15.54 -4.89 19.65
N ALA A 154 -16.47 -4.52 18.76
CA ALA A 154 -17.90 -4.62 19.06
C ALA A 154 -18.31 -6.09 19.26
N PHE A 155 -17.85 -6.97 18.38
CA PHE A 155 -18.06 -8.41 18.52
C PHE A 155 -17.41 -8.98 19.79
N GLU A 156 -16.18 -8.58 20.11
CA GLU A 156 -15.49 -8.93 21.37
C GLU A 156 -16.31 -8.53 22.60
N ALA A 157 -16.75 -7.27 22.66
CA ALA A 157 -17.55 -6.76 23.77
C ALA A 157 -18.87 -7.54 23.92
N ARG A 158 -19.46 -7.96 22.80
CA ARG A 158 -20.66 -8.80 22.79
C ARG A 158 -20.39 -10.19 23.35
N CYS A 159 -19.30 -10.83 22.93
CA CYS A 159 -18.86 -12.09 23.50
C CYS A 159 -18.65 -11.97 25.00
N ARG A 160 -17.95 -10.92 25.45
CA ARG A 160 -17.71 -10.64 26.88
C ARG A 160 -19.02 -10.59 27.67
N ALA A 161 -20.00 -9.82 27.20
CA ALA A 161 -21.29 -9.71 27.87
C ALA A 161 -21.98 -11.07 28.05
N ILE A 162 -21.89 -11.95 27.06
CA ILE A 162 -22.53 -13.28 27.08
C ILE A 162 -21.93 -14.18 28.17
N HIS A 163 -20.61 -14.26 28.27
CA HIS A 163 -19.97 -15.22 29.20
C HIS A 163 -19.60 -14.62 30.55
N PHE A 164 -19.71 -13.30 30.75
CA PHE A 164 -19.17 -12.63 31.94
C PHE A 164 -19.68 -13.29 33.23
N THR A 165 -21.00 -13.45 33.36
CA THR A 165 -21.64 -14.00 34.55
C THR A 165 -21.44 -15.50 34.74
N ASP A 166 -21.05 -16.22 33.68
CA ASP A 166 -20.68 -17.64 33.75
C ASP A 166 -19.19 -17.85 34.09
N SER A 167 -18.38 -16.81 33.92
CA SER A 167 -16.92 -16.84 34.14
C SER A 167 -16.48 -16.12 35.41
N HIS A 168 -17.38 -15.38 36.06
CA HIS A 168 -17.12 -14.65 37.30
C HIS A 168 -18.13 -15.07 38.36
N GLU A 169 -17.71 -15.01 39.61
CA GLU A 169 -18.61 -15.17 40.75
C GLU A 169 -19.11 -13.79 41.18
N GLN A 170 -20.37 -13.70 41.61
CA GLN A 170 -20.94 -12.43 42.08
C GLN A 170 -20.20 -11.90 43.33
N SER A 171 -19.80 -12.83 44.21
CA SER A 171 -19.08 -12.58 45.44
C SER A 171 -17.82 -13.45 45.42
N ASP A 172 -16.67 -12.85 45.11
CA ASP A 172 -15.36 -13.47 45.30
C ASP A 172 -14.62 -12.83 46.49
N ASP A 173 -13.49 -13.41 46.90
CA ASP A 173 -12.72 -12.95 48.07
C ASP A 173 -12.16 -11.51 47.92
N ASP A 174 -12.07 -11.00 46.70
CA ASP A 174 -11.45 -9.71 46.36
C ASP A 174 -12.48 -8.65 45.90
N HIS A 175 -13.66 -9.06 45.44
CA HIS A 175 -14.68 -8.25 44.78
C HIS A 175 -16.10 -8.78 45.05
N ASP A 176 -16.96 -7.89 45.55
CA ASP A 176 -18.39 -8.18 45.78
C ASP A 176 -19.23 -7.24 44.89
N ILE A 177 -19.91 -7.82 43.90
CA ILE A 177 -20.74 -7.07 42.94
C ILE A 177 -22.15 -6.96 43.52
N PRO A 178 -22.70 -5.74 43.71
CA PRO A 178 -24.05 -5.55 44.22
C PRO A 178 -25.10 -6.32 43.39
N ASP A 179 -26.13 -6.86 44.05
CA ASP A 179 -27.22 -7.63 43.40
C ASP A 179 -27.84 -6.91 42.19
N GLU A 180 -28.02 -5.60 42.27
CA GLU A 180 -28.58 -4.78 41.19
C GLU A 180 -27.64 -4.72 39.97
N ASP A 181 -26.34 -4.59 40.20
CA ASP A 181 -25.32 -4.57 39.15
C ASP A 181 -25.15 -5.96 38.53
N TRP A 182 -25.21 -7.02 39.33
CA TRP A 182 -25.17 -8.39 38.85
C TRP A 182 -26.39 -8.74 37.98
N ALA A 183 -27.59 -8.35 38.41
CA ALA A 183 -28.80 -8.52 37.62
C ALA A 183 -28.74 -7.77 36.28
N ARG A 184 -28.11 -6.58 36.25
CA ARG A 184 -27.87 -5.83 35.01
C ARG A 184 -26.92 -6.59 34.08
N LEU A 185 -25.83 -7.15 34.58
CA LEU A 185 -24.89 -7.94 33.77
C LEU A 185 -25.55 -9.20 33.17
N ILE A 186 -26.41 -9.88 33.93
CA ILE A 186 -27.20 -11.01 33.40
C ILE A 186 -28.12 -10.55 32.26
N ALA A 187 -28.81 -9.42 32.45
CA ALA A 187 -29.70 -8.87 31.42
C ALA A 187 -28.92 -8.46 30.15
N GLU A 188 -27.77 -7.82 30.31
CA GLU A 188 -26.88 -7.45 29.20
C GLU A 188 -26.42 -8.68 28.40
N GLY A 189 -26.06 -9.79 29.08
CA GLY A 189 -25.69 -11.04 28.42
C GLY A 189 -26.82 -11.65 27.59
N LEU A 190 -28.05 -11.64 28.14
CA LEU A 190 -29.24 -12.15 27.43
C LEU A 190 -29.62 -11.28 26.22
N GLU A 191 -29.46 -9.96 26.32
CA GLU A 191 -29.71 -9.03 25.21
C GLU A 191 -28.59 -9.09 24.15
N ALA A 192 -27.38 -9.52 24.52
CA ALA A 192 -26.23 -9.61 23.64
C ALA A 192 -26.30 -10.79 22.65
N GLU A 193 -26.85 -11.93 23.06
CA GLU A 193 -26.96 -13.15 22.23
C GLU A 193 -27.57 -12.91 20.83
N PRO A 194 -28.75 -12.27 20.69
CA PRO A 194 -29.36 -12.07 19.37
C PRO A 194 -28.55 -11.13 18.46
N GLU A 195 -27.79 -10.21 19.03
CA GLU A 195 -27.01 -9.22 18.28
C GLU A 195 -25.65 -9.75 17.82
N LEU A 196 -25.15 -10.84 18.42
CA LEU A 196 -23.83 -11.38 18.13
C LEU A 196 -23.62 -11.74 16.65
N SER A 197 -24.65 -12.28 16.00
CA SER A 197 -24.62 -12.61 14.58
C SER A 197 -24.53 -11.36 13.68
N ALA A 198 -25.17 -10.26 14.09
CA ALA A 198 -25.12 -8.99 13.39
C ALA A 198 -23.75 -8.31 13.55
N ASP A 199 -23.11 -8.42 14.72
CA ASP A 199 -21.77 -7.92 14.95
C ASP A 199 -20.74 -8.67 14.10
N LEU A 200 -20.83 -10.01 14.01
CA LEU A 200 -19.97 -10.79 13.11
C LEU A 200 -20.21 -10.46 11.63
N ALA A 201 -21.46 -10.24 11.24
CA ALA A 201 -21.79 -9.78 9.89
C ALA A 201 -21.17 -8.40 9.61
N SER A 202 -21.10 -7.52 10.62
CA SER A 202 -20.46 -6.21 10.51
C SER A 202 -18.94 -6.33 10.28
N VAL A 203 -18.27 -7.26 10.97
CA VAL A 203 -16.85 -7.59 10.70
C VAL A 203 -16.66 -8.05 9.25
N THR A 204 -17.54 -8.94 8.79
CA THR A 204 -17.49 -9.47 7.43
C THR A 204 -17.70 -8.36 6.38
N LEU A 205 -18.68 -7.48 6.58
CA LEU A 205 -18.95 -6.35 5.70
C LEU A 205 -17.80 -5.34 5.67
N ALA A 206 -17.21 -5.02 6.82
CA ALA A 206 -16.02 -4.16 6.89
C ALA A 206 -14.83 -4.78 6.12
N THR A 207 -14.66 -6.10 6.24
CA THR A 207 -13.61 -6.86 5.54
C THR A 207 -13.78 -6.82 4.02
N LEU A 208 -15.03 -6.87 3.53
CA LEU A 208 -15.31 -6.70 2.09
C LEU A 208 -14.91 -5.31 1.60
N LYS A 209 -15.19 -4.25 2.35
CA LYS A 209 -14.76 -2.88 1.99
C LYS A 209 -13.23 -2.74 1.98
N LEU A 210 -12.55 -3.35 2.96
CA LEU A 210 -11.09 -3.40 3.00
C LEU A 210 -10.52 -4.13 1.78
N ARG A 211 -11.13 -5.25 1.39
CA ARG A 211 -10.76 -6.00 0.18
C ARG A 211 -10.90 -5.13 -1.08
N ASP A 212 -12.01 -4.42 -1.22
CA ASP A 212 -12.25 -3.52 -2.35
C ASP A 212 -11.22 -2.39 -2.41
N ALA A 213 -10.81 -1.83 -1.27
CA ALA A 213 -9.78 -0.79 -1.21
C ALA A 213 -8.41 -1.29 -1.69
N PHE A 214 -7.97 -2.47 -1.24
CA PHE A 214 -6.76 -3.10 -1.77
C PHE A 214 -6.86 -3.38 -3.28
N ASP A 215 -8.03 -3.85 -3.75
CA ASP A 215 -8.22 -4.14 -5.16
C ASP A 215 -8.17 -2.86 -6.02
N ARG A 216 -8.72 -1.74 -5.53
CA ARG A 216 -8.58 -0.42 -6.16
C ARG A 216 -7.11 0.02 -6.23
N GLU A 217 -6.36 -0.14 -5.16
CA GLU A 217 -4.93 0.20 -5.12
C GLU A 217 -4.12 -0.64 -6.12
N ILE A 218 -4.33 -1.95 -6.14
CA ILE A 218 -3.66 -2.88 -7.07
C ILE A 218 -3.99 -2.53 -8.52
N VAL A 219 -5.25 -2.25 -8.83
CA VAL A 219 -5.68 -1.84 -10.18
C VAL A 219 -5.00 -0.55 -10.59
N THR A 220 -4.98 0.45 -9.71
CA THR A 220 -4.33 1.75 -9.96
C THR A 220 -2.84 1.59 -10.25
N MET A 221 -2.11 0.84 -9.42
CA MET A 221 -0.69 0.57 -9.61
C MET A 221 -0.39 -0.19 -10.92
N ARG A 222 -1.23 -1.17 -11.27
CA ARG A 222 -1.11 -1.90 -12.54
C ARG A 222 -1.38 -1.00 -13.75
N GLN A 223 -2.30 -0.04 -13.65
CA GLN A 223 -2.55 0.94 -14.72
C GLN A 223 -1.36 1.88 -14.90
N THR A 224 -0.74 2.34 -13.80
CA THR A 224 0.50 3.13 -13.84
C THR A 224 1.63 2.36 -14.52
N LEU A 225 1.83 1.09 -14.16
CA LEU A 225 2.80 0.20 -14.82
C LEU A 225 2.55 0.07 -16.33
N ARG A 226 1.30 -0.16 -16.74
CA ARG A 226 0.95 -0.27 -18.18
C ARG A 226 1.21 1.03 -18.93
N THR A 227 0.98 2.18 -18.29
CA THR A 227 1.25 3.49 -18.89
C THR A 227 2.74 3.69 -19.09
N LEU A 228 3.53 3.38 -18.06
CA LEU A 228 4.99 3.40 -18.11
C LEU A 228 5.54 2.48 -19.20
N ASP A 229 5.00 1.25 -19.32
CA ASP A 229 5.42 0.28 -20.34
C ASP A 229 5.18 0.82 -21.76
N ARG A 230 4.06 1.52 -21.99
CA ARG A 230 3.79 2.17 -23.29
C ARG A 230 4.74 3.33 -23.57
N GLU A 231 5.03 4.16 -22.57
CA GLU A 231 5.95 5.29 -22.70
C GLU A 231 7.38 4.83 -22.97
N LEU A 232 7.84 3.80 -22.26
CA LEU A 232 9.11 3.15 -22.51
C LEU A 232 9.13 2.64 -23.94
N THR A 233 8.17 1.81 -24.36
CA THR A 233 8.12 1.24 -25.72
C THR A 233 8.17 2.31 -26.82
N ARG A 234 7.47 3.45 -26.65
CA ARG A 234 7.54 4.59 -27.58
C ARG A 234 8.90 5.29 -27.60
N SER A 235 9.63 5.29 -26.49
CA SER A 235 10.99 5.87 -26.44
C SER A 235 12.05 4.99 -27.12
N TRP A 236 11.74 3.71 -27.34
CA TRP A 236 12.60 2.76 -28.05
C TRP A 236 12.35 2.68 -29.56
N SER A 237 11.19 3.17 -30.05
CA SER A 237 10.82 3.22 -31.47
C SER A 237 11.22 4.53 -32.13
#